data_AF-A0A2S8BC89-F1
#
_entry.id   AF-A0A2S8BC89-F1
#
_cell.length_a   1.000
_cell.length_b   1.000
_cell.length_c   1.000
_cell.angle_alpha   90.00
_cell.angle_beta   90.00
_cell.angle_gamma   90.00
#
_symmetry.space_group_name_H-M   'P 1'
#
loop_
_entity.id
_entity.type
_entity.pdbx_description
1 polymer ?
#
loop_
_entity_poly.entity_id
_entity_poly.type
_entity_poly.pdbx_seq_one_letter_code
_entity_poly.pdbx_strand_id
1 'polypeptide(L)'
;MAVTAIQGGLSHRRRLVRFLFEHQALLDPQSITRDEPTFGDYQDWSDHLQSYSSRISVAELAPHAQRIAALGKQAVAQVRDIRESPAGMAASEVARRQAIYRDTVVGLVDQDNAVSSVCHPWPS
;
A
#
# COMPACT_ATOMS: atom_id res chain seq x y z
N MET A 1 40.68 3.69 3.50
CA MET A 1 40.08 4.01 2.17
C MET A 1 39.12 2.87 1.85
N ALA A 2 37.81 3.01 1.62
CA ALA A 2 36.84 4.08 1.75
C ALA A 2 35.53 3.37 2.15
N VAL A 3 34.87 3.79 3.23
CA VAL A 3 33.53 3.29 3.59
C VAL A 3 32.54 4.16 2.84
N THR A 4 32.08 3.68 1.69
CA THR A 4 31.02 4.33 0.93
C THR A 4 29.75 4.32 1.76
N ALA A 5 29.29 5.52 2.12
CA ALA A 5 28.14 5.77 2.97
C ALA A 5 26.87 5.10 2.42
N ILE A 6 26.27 4.21 3.22
CA ILE A 6 24.89 3.71 3.03
C ILE A 6 23.94 4.83 3.49
N GLN A 7 23.94 5.96 2.79
CA GLN A 7 23.03 7.08 3.05
C GLN A 7 21.61 6.83 2.49
N GLY A 8 21.38 5.68 1.84
CA GLY A 8 20.09 5.33 1.24
C GLY A 8 19.07 4.67 2.19
N GLY A 9 19.48 3.92 3.20
CA GLY A 9 18.58 3.05 3.99
C GLY A 9 17.55 3.81 4.85
N LEU A 10 18.00 4.83 5.60
CA LEU A 10 17.16 5.64 6.50
C LEU A 10 16.07 6.43 5.78
N SER A 11 16.27 6.68 4.48
CA SER A 11 15.37 7.44 3.62
C SER A 11 14.19 6.65 3.08
N HIS A 12 14.25 5.31 3.05
CA HIS A 12 13.22 4.45 2.43
C HIS A 12 12.16 3.99 3.45
N ARG A 13 12.56 3.53 4.65
CA ARG A 13 11.63 3.18 5.76
C ARG A 13 10.74 4.34 6.18
N ARG A 14 11.25 5.58 6.09
CA ARG A 14 10.48 6.81 6.39
C ARG A 14 9.59 7.27 5.24
N ARG A 15 9.64 6.65 4.06
CA ARG A 15 8.94 7.15 2.87
C ARG A 15 7.61 6.46 2.63
N LEU A 16 7.52 5.12 2.66
CA LEU A 16 6.26 4.43 2.39
C LEU A 16 5.30 4.46 3.59
N VAL A 17 5.74 4.12 4.82
CA VAL A 17 4.91 4.31 6.03
C VAL A 17 4.41 5.75 6.16
N ARG A 18 5.26 6.73 5.85
CA ARG A 18 4.86 8.14 5.85
C ARG A 18 3.87 8.45 4.73
N PHE A 19 4.11 7.95 3.52
CA PHE A 19 3.20 8.10 2.39
C PHE A 19 1.83 7.46 2.69
N LEU A 20 1.81 6.29 3.33
CA LEU A 20 0.60 5.63 3.82
C LEU A 20 -0.08 6.45 4.92
N PHE A 21 0.69 7.05 5.84
CA PHE A 21 0.16 7.93 6.88
C PHE A 21 -0.38 9.25 6.31
N GLU A 22 0.28 9.83 5.31
CA GLU A 22 -0.15 11.02 4.56
C GLU A 22 -1.43 10.74 3.75
N HIS A 23 -1.68 9.47 3.39
CA HIS A 23 -2.86 9.03 2.66
C HIS A 23 -3.80 8.17 3.53
N GLN A 24 -3.93 8.49 4.82
CA GLN A 24 -4.73 7.70 5.77
C GLN A 24 -6.19 7.51 5.33
N ALA A 25 -6.75 8.47 4.60
CA ALA A 25 -8.08 8.38 4.01
C ALA A 25 -8.21 7.24 2.97
N LEU A 26 -7.15 6.95 2.21
CA LEU A 26 -7.10 5.82 1.27
C LEU A 26 -6.98 4.49 2.00
N LEU A 27 -6.49 4.47 3.24
CA LEU A 27 -6.37 3.26 4.04
C LEU A 27 -7.65 2.90 4.80
N ASP A 28 -8.53 3.88 5.02
CA ASP A 28 -9.79 3.68 5.72
C ASP A 28 -10.76 2.85 4.85
N PRO A 29 -11.15 1.64 5.27
CA PRO A 29 -12.12 0.85 4.54
C PRO A 29 -13.49 1.52 4.42
N GLN A 30 -13.84 2.48 5.28
CA GLN A 30 -15.10 3.22 5.15
C GLN A 30 -15.10 4.23 4.00
N SER A 31 -13.92 4.60 3.47
CA SER A 31 -13.79 5.57 2.39
C SER A 31 -14.13 4.99 1.01
N ILE A 32 -14.05 3.66 0.84
CA ILE A 32 -14.21 3.03 -0.48
C ILE A 32 -15.63 3.17 -1.04
N THR A 33 -16.64 3.40 -0.19
CA THR A 33 -18.04 3.63 -0.57
C THR A 33 -18.39 5.10 -0.77
N ARG A 34 -17.50 6.02 -0.42
CA ARG A 34 -17.72 7.47 -0.51
C ARG A 34 -17.19 7.97 -1.85
N ASP A 35 -17.63 9.16 -2.25
CA ASP A 35 -17.07 9.82 -3.44
C ASP A 35 -15.63 10.29 -3.20
N GLU A 36 -15.31 10.66 -1.95
CA GLU A 36 -13.99 11.10 -1.50
C GLU A 36 -13.35 10.09 -0.54
N PRO A 37 -12.05 9.75 -0.71
CA PRO A 37 -11.16 10.18 -1.81
C PRO A 37 -11.64 9.71 -3.19
N THR A 38 -11.32 10.47 -4.23
CA THR A 38 -11.75 10.16 -5.59
C THR A 38 -11.17 8.83 -6.08
N PHE A 39 -11.78 8.22 -7.10
CA PHE A 39 -11.20 7.01 -7.69
C PHE A 39 -9.79 7.26 -8.25
N GLY A 40 -9.55 8.48 -8.78
CA GLY A 40 -8.24 8.92 -9.25
C GLY A 40 -7.19 8.91 -8.13
N ASP A 41 -7.55 9.31 -6.91
CA ASP A 41 -6.61 9.28 -5.77
C ASP A 41 -6.12 7.86 -5.46
N TYR A 42 -7.00 6.85 -5.58
CA TYR A 42 -6.60 5.45 -5.43
C TYR A 42 -5.70 4.98 -6.58
N GLN A 43 -5.95 5.44 -7.81
CA GLN A 43 -5.11 5.12 -8.97
C GLN A 43 -3.71 5.71 -8.82
N ASP A 44 -3.61 6.99 -8.50
CA ASP A 44 -2.35 7.69 -8.29
C ASP A 44 -1.55 7.05 -7.15
N TRP A 45 -2.23 6.67 -6.07
CA TRP A 45 -1.63 5.92 -4.97
C TRP A 45 -1.07 4.56 -5.41
N SER A 46 -1.85 3.77 -6.17
CA SER A 46 -1.38 2.50 -6.72
C SER A 46 -0.18 2.67 -7.67
N ASP A 47 -0.18 3.71 -8.51
CA ASP A 47 0.91 4.00 -9.44
C ASP A 47 2.19 4.39 -8.69
N HIS A 48 2.06 5.15 -7.59
CA HIS A 48 3.18 5.42 -6.70
C HIS A 48 3.76 4.14 -6.11
N LEU A 49 2.92 3.24 -5.60
CA LEU A 49 3.36 1.95 -5.05
C LEU A 49 4.08 1.11 -6.11
N GLN A 50 3.57 1.08 -7.34
CA GLN A 50 4.21 0.37 -8.44
C GLN A 50 5.58 0.98 -8.79
N SER A 51 5.66 2.30 -8.87
CA SER A 51 6.91 3.03 -9.14
C SER A 51 7.95 2.79 -8.05
N TYR A 52 7.54 2.85 -6.77
CA TYR A 52 8.39 2.53 -5.63
C TYR A 52 8.93 1.11 -5.71
N SER A 53 8.05 0.13 -5.88
CA SER A 53 8.42 -1.28 -5.91
C SER A 53 9.35 -1.64 -7.07
N SER A 54 9.20 -0.99 -8.22
CA SER A 54 10.06 -1.23 -9.39
C SER A 54 11.53 -0.84 -9.16
N ARG A 55 11.80 0.03 -8.18
CA ARG A 55 13.15 0.51 -7.85
C ARG A 55 13.89 -0.42 -6.89
N ILE A 56 13.22 -1.41 -6.31
CA ILE A 56 13.81 -2.35 -5.38
C ILE A 56 14.32 -3.57 -6.16
N SER A 57 15.63 -3.63 -6.38
CA SER A 57 16.30 -4.72 -7.11
C SER A 57 17.04 -5.71 -6.20
N VAL A 58 17.06 -5.47 -4.88
CA VAL A 58 17.67 -6.38 -3.91
C VAL A 58 16.88 -7.68 -3.88
N ALA A 59 17.53 -8.81 -4.17
CA ALA A 59 16.85 -10.10 -4.38
C ALA A 59 15.95 -10.53 -3.21
N GLU A 60 16.37 -10.29 -1.98
CA GLU A 60 15.60 -10.60 -0.76
C GLU A 60 14.35 -9.72 -0.60
N LEU A 61 14.37 -8.50 -1.15
CA LEU A 61 13.29 -7.51 -1.00
C LEU A 61 12.37 -7.45 -2.22
N ALA A 62 12.84 -7.90 -3.37
CA ALA A 62 12.08 -7.88 -4.62
C ALA A 62 10.71 -8.58 -4.51
N PRO A 63 10.57 -9.75 -3.85
CA PRO A 63 9.25 -10.38 -3.67
C PRO A 63 8.28 -9.52 -2.84
N HIS A 64 8.77 -8.90 -1.75
CA HIS A 64 7.96 -8.02 -0.91
C HIS A 64 7.54 -6.76 -1.67
N ALA A 65 8.47 -6.14 -2.40
CA ALA A 65 8.19 -4.99 -3.25
C ALA A 65 7.14 -5.32 -4.32
N GLN A 66 7.28 -6.44 -5.02
CA GLN A 66 6.28 -6.90 -6.00
C GLN A 66 4.91 -7.11 -5.36
N ARG A 67 4.87 -7.64 -4.14
CA ARG A 67 3.62 -7.83 -3.41
C ARG A 67 2.95 -6.51 -3.04
N ILE A 68 3.70 -5.47 -2.65
CA ILE A 68 3.18 -4.12 -2.42
C ILE A 68 2.49 -3.58 -3.69
N ALA A 69 3.14 -3.70 -4.85
CA ALA A 69 2.57 -3.24 -6.11
C ALA A 69 1.29 -4.02 -6.50
N ALA A 70 1.27 -5.32 -6.24
CA ALA A 70 0.09 -6.15 -6.48
C ALA A 70 -1.09 -5.77 -5.58
N LEU A 71 -0.83 -5.51 -4.29
CA LEU A 71 -1.85 -5.09 -3.33
C LEU A 71 -2.43 -3.71 -3.64
N GLY A 72 -1.61 -2.76 -4.12
CA GLY A 72 -2.09 -1.47 -4.61
C GLY A 72 -3.11 -1.60 -5.76
N LYS A 73 -2.79 -2.44 -6.74
CA LYS A 73 -3.72 -2.75 -7.85
C LYS A 73 -5.00 -3.44 -7.38
N GLN A 74 -4.87 -4.35 -6.42
CA GLN A 74 -6.01 -5.05 -5.84
C GLN A 74 -6.93 -4.08 -5.09
N ALA A 75 -6.38 -3.13 -4.33
CA ALA A 75 -7.14 -2.08 -3.66
C ALA A 75 -7.92 -1.20 -4.66
N VAL A 76 -7.28 -0.78 -5.76
CA VAL A 76 -7.97 -0.02 -6.83
C VAL A 76 -9.12 -0.83 -7.43
N ALA A 77 -8.91 -2.11 -7.73
CA ALA A 77 -9.97 -2.97 -8.24
C ALA A 77 -11.15 -3.07 -7.26
N GLN A 78 -10.88 -3.22 -5.97
CA GLN A 78 -11.93 -3.29 -4.93
C GLN A 78 -12.73 -1.99 -4.81
N VAL A 79 -12.06 -0.83 -4.91
CA VAL A 79 -12.73 0.49 -4.90
C VAL A 79 -13.60 0.66 -6.14
N ARG A 80 -13.09 0.29 -7.32
CA ARG A 80 -13.90 0.31 -8.55
C ARG A 80 -15.13 -0.58 -8.39
N ASP A 81 -14.92 -1.83 -7.99
CA ASP A 81 -15.97 -2.83 -7.90
C ASP A 81 -17.09 -2.40 -6.95
N ILE A 82 -16.78 -1.75 -5.83
CA ILE A 82 -17.81 -1.28 -4.89
C ILE A 82 -18.51 0.01 -5.35
N ARG A 83 -17.81 0.93 -6.02
CA ARG A 83 -18.39 2.19 -6.50
C ARG A 83 -19.22 2.03 -7.78
N GLU A 84 -18.88 1.06 -8.63
CA GLU A 84 -19.65 0.70 -9.82
C GLU A 84 -20.80 -0.26 -9.52
N SER A 85 -20.94 -0.73 -8.27
CA SER A 85 -22.02 -1.63 -7.89
C SER A 85 -23.39 -0.93 -7.87
N PRO A 86 -24.50 -1.67 -8.08
CA PRO A 86 -25.83 -1.10 -8.07
C PRO A 86 -26.18 -0.38 -6.77
N ALA A 87 -26.94 0.73 -6.90
CA ALA A 87 -27.53 1.41 -5.76
C ALA A 87 -28.41 0.46 -4.95
N GLY A 88 -28.35 0.54 -3.61
CA GLY A 88 -29.12 -0.31 -2.71
C GLY A 88 -28.47 -1.66 -2.36
N MET A 89 -27.15 -1.79 -2.57
CA MET A 89 -26.38 -2.93 -2.05
C MET A 89 -26.67 -3.17 -0.55
N ALA A 90 -26.90 -4.43 -0.17
CA ALA A 90 -27.17 -4.79 1.21
C ALA A 90 -26.00 -4.38 2.13
N ALA A 91 -26.31 -3.88 3.33
CA ALA A 91 -25.31 -3.44 4.29
C ALA A 91 -24.30 -4.54 4.66
N SER A 92 -24.71 -5.81 4.67
CA SER A 92 -23.83 -6.97 4.89
C SER A 92 -22.79 -7.16 3.78
N GLU A 93 -23.18 -6.90 2.53
CA GLU A 93 -22.26 -6.97 1.38
C GLU A 93 -21.29 -5.80 1.37
N VAL A 94 -21.76 -4.59 1.73
CA VAL A 94 -20.88 -3.43 1.96
C VAL A 94 -19.84 -3.77 3.03
N ALA A 95 -20.28 -4.26 4.19
CA ALA A 95 -19.38 -4.62 5.29
C ALA A 95 -18.36 -5.70 4.88
N ARG A 96 -18.78 -6.70 4.09
CA ARG A 96 -17.88 -7.74 3.56
C ARG A 96 -16.80 -7.15 2.66
N ARG A 97 -17.16 -6.25 1.74
CA ARG A 97 -16.20 -5.60 0.84
C ARG A 97 -15.23 -4.69 1.58
N GLN A 98 -15.71 -3.96 2.58
CA GLN A 98 -14.85 -3.17 3.47
C GLN A 98 -13.87 -4.05 4.26
N ALA A 99 -14.28 -5.23 4.74
CA ALA A 99 -13.38 -6.17 5.39
C ALA A 99 -12.28 -6.68 4.44
N ILE A 100 -12.64 -7.04 3.20
CA ILE A 100 -11.68 -7.46 2.17
C ILE A 100 -10.68 -6.35 1.83
N TYR A 101 -11.16 -5.10 1.75
CA TYR A 101 -10.29 -3.94 1.56
C TYR A 101 -9.33 -3.75 2.72
N ARG A 102 -9.82 -3.88 3.96
CA ARG A 102 -8.99 -3.84 5.17
C ARG A 102 -7.87 -4.87 5.12
N ASP A 103 -8.17 -6.11 4.75
CA ASP A 103 -7.16 -7.18 4.66
C ASP A 103 -6.08 -6.85 3.62
N THR A 104 -6.47 -6.20 2.52
CA THR A 104 -5.55 -5.74 1.48
C THR A 104 -4.62 -4.64 2.00
N VAL A 105 -5.16 -3.67 2.74
CA VAL A 105 -4.39 -2.61 3.40
C VAL A 105 -3.44 -3.16 4.45
N VAL A 106 -3.90 -4.09 5.31
CA VAL A 106 -3.05 -4.77 6.31
C VAL A 106 -1.90 -5.48 5.62
N GLY A 107 -2.18 -6.25 4.56
CA GLY A 107 -1.15 -6.91 3.78
C GLY A 107 -0.12 -5.93 3.21
N LEU A 108 -0.54 -4.74 2.80
CA LEU A 108 0.38 -3.73 2.26
C LEU A 108 1.33 -3.23 3.35
N VAL A 109 0.80 -2.93 4.54
CA VAL A 109 1.58 -2.53 5.72
C VAL A 109 2.58 -3.63 6.11
N ASP A 110 2.17 -4.89 6.10
CA ASP A 110 3.04 -6.02 6.42
C ASP A 110 4.21 -6.17 5.44
N GLN A 111 3.96 -6.02 4.13
CA GLN A 111 5.03 -6.08 3.14
C GLN A 111 5.99 -4.90 3.25
N ASP A 112 5.48 -3.70 3.53
CA ASP A 112 6.34 -2.54 3.76
C ASP A 112 7.23 -2.71 4.99
N ASN A 113 6.67 -3.27 6.07
CA ASN A 113 7.44 -3.62 7.27
C ASN A 113 8.54 -4.64 6.96
N ALA A 114 8.28 -5.62 6.08
CA ALA A 114 9.27 -6.61 5.66
C ALA A 114 10.41 -5.98 4.81
N VAL A 115 10.08 -5.08 3.88
CA VAL A 115 11.11 -4.30 3.14
C VAL A 115 11.94 -3.43 4.09
N SER A 116 11.27 -2.87 5.09
CA SER A 116 11.86 -1.95 6.07
C SER A 116 12.77 -2.63 7.09
N SER A 117 12.49 -3.88 7.49
CA SER A 117 13.25 -4.62 8.52
C SER A 117 14.67 -4.96 8.03
N VAL A 118 14.82 -5.33 6.77
CA VAL A 118 16.13 -5.66 6.16
C VAL A 118 16.98 -4.42 5.90
N CYS A 119 16.37 -3.27 5.58
CA CYS A 119 17.09 -2.02 5.40
C CYS A 119 17.69 -1.45 6.70
N HIS A 120 17.24 -1.93 7.88
CA HIS A 120 17.76 -1.57 9.20
C HIS A 120 17.70 -2.77 10.16
N PRO A 121 18.69 -3.69 10.10
CA PRO A 121 18.85 -4.66 11.17
C PRO A 121 19.15 -3.89 12.47
N TRP A 122 18.42 -4.21 13.55
CA TRP A 122 18.78 -3.72 14.88
C TRP A 122 20.21 -4.20 15.22
N PRO A 123 21.04 -3.38 15.89
CA PRO A 123 22.24 -3.91 16.51
C PRO A 123 21.80 -4.86 17.62
N SER A 124 22.17 -6.14 17.46
CA SER A 124 22.10 -7.17 18.49
C SER A 124 22.78 -6.74 19.78
#